data_AF-A0A132GUF8-F1
#
_entry.id   AF-A0A132GUF8-F1
#
_cell.length_a   1.000
_cell.length_b   1.000
_cell.length_c   1.000
_cell.angle_alpha   90.00
_cell.angle_beta   90.00
_cell.angle_gamma   90.00
#
_symmetry.space_group_name_H-M   'P 1'
#
loop_
_entity.id
_entity.type
_entity.pdbx_description
1 polymer ?
#
loop_
_entity_poly.entity_id
_entity_poly.type
_entity_poly.pdbx_seq_one_letter_code
_entity_poly.pdbx_strand_id
1 'polypeptide(L)'
;HCYIGGYSYTRYSYTMTSNVNGDGGSNSLAYIPTEAQLMAENSPYTNAAEFNDFIKADKYLNAHRGQYAERGGAIAPWRHTFNFKYERTYKFKGGESISAGIDVKNLANLFYRGWGNMQRLSSSDIIKLNGKGTEEEPYTYTFTNPTWNVYASTLSTWSAALNLRLNF
;
A
#
# COMPACT_ATOMS: atom_id res chain seq x y z
N HIS A 1 -3.40 -0.11 7.65
CA HIS A 1 -3.26 1.27 7.13
C HIS A 1 -1.97 1.34 6.34
N CYS A 2 -2.07 1.47 5.01
CA CYS A 2 -0.94 1.85 4.16
C CYS A 2 -0.66 3.34 4.37
N TYR A 3 0.61 3.71 4.46
CA TYR A 3 1.02 5.10 4.58
C TYR A 3 1.47 5.62 3.22
N ILE A 4 0.82 6.64 2.69
CA ILE A 4 1.39 7.52 1.67
C ILE A 4 1.78 8.80 2.43
N GLY A 5 2.90 9.43 2.09
CA GLY A 5 3.53 10.47 2.92
C GLY A 5 2.57 11.54 3.46
N GLY A 6 2.73 11.92 4.74
CA GLY A 6 2.07 13.02 5.43
C GLY A 6 0.61 12.81 5.81
N TYR A 7 -0.12 12.00 5.03
CA TYR A 7 -1.54 11.76 5.21
C TYR A 7 -1.82 10.27 5.02
N SER A 8 -2.30 9.62 6.08
CA SER A 8 -2.72 8.22 6.09
C SER A 8 -3.93 8.00 5.19
N TYR A 9 -3.72 7.97 3.87
CA TYR A 9 -4.76 7.59 2.93
C TYR A 9 -4.70 6.08 2.72
N THR A 10 -5.76 5.39 3.16
CA THR A 10 -6.05 3.99 2.84
C THR A 10 -6.41 3.80 1.36
N ARG A 11 -6.38 4.88 0.56
CA ARG A 11 -6.78 4.90 -0.84
C ARG A 11 -5.74 5.58 -1.71
N TYR A 12 -5.63 5.15 -2.96
CA TYR A 12 -4.68 5.66 -3.94
C TYR A 12 -5.29 5.66 -5.35
N SER A 13 -4.60 6.29 -6.30
CA SER A 13 -5.02 6.34 -7.71
C SER A 13 -4.00 5.59 -8.55
N TYR A 14 -4.46 4.84 -9.55
CA TYR A 14 -3.56 4.29 -10.55
C TYR A 14 -3.25 5.34 -11.61
N THR A 15 -1.97 5.55 -11.87
CA THR A 15 -1.48 6.65 -12.69
C THR A 15 -0.53 6.18 -13.78
N MET A 16 -0.19 7.09 -14.70
CA MET A 16 0.82 6.89 -15.74
C MET A 16 2.11 7.64 -15.39
N THR A 17 3.28 7.08 -15.75
CA THR A 17 4.60 7.60 -15.37
C THR A 17 4.92 8.97 -15.98
N SER A 18 4.35 9.29 -17.14
CA SER A 18 4.58 10.57 -17.78
C SER A 18 3.41 11.51 -17.56
N ASN A 19 3.75 12.77 -17.33
CA ASN A 19 2.82 13.88 -17.42
C ASN A 19 2.47 14.10 -18.90
N VAL A 20 1.53 13.31 -19.42
CA VAL A 20 1.13 13.33 -20.84
C VAL A 20 0.64 14.72 -21.29
N ASN A 21 0.31 15.60 -20.34
CA ASN A 21 -0.23 16.94 -20.60
C ASN A 21 0.78 18.08 -20.45
N GLY A 22 2.03 17.81 -20.07
CA GLY A 22 3.09 18.83 -19.99
C GLY A 22 2.87 19.96 -18.96
N ASP A 23 1.83 19.88 -18.13
CA ASP A 23 1.45 20.93 -17.18
C ASP A 23 1.82 20.49 -15.77
N GLY A 24 2.48 21.32 -14.97
CA GLY A 24 3.14 20.95 -13.70
C GLY A 24 2.26 20.38 -12.56
N GLY A 25 1.08 19.84 -12.85
CA GLY A 25 0.16 19.16 -11.94
C GLY A 25 0.03 17.65 -12.16
N SER A 26 -0.29 16.93 -11.08
CA SER A 26 -0.66 15.51 -10.93
C SER A 26 -0.54 14.58 -12.15
N ASN A 27 0.16 13.44 -11.98
CA ASN A 27 0.18 12.34 -12.95
C ASN A 27 -1.22 12.01 -13.50
N SER A 28 -1.27 11.71 -14.81
CA SER A 28 -2.50 11.34 -15.51
C SER A 28 -3.04 10.01 -14.96
N LEU A 29 -4.37 9.93 -14.82
CA LEU A 29 -5.06 8.71 -14.39
C LEU A 29 -4.91 7.64 -15.48
N ALA A 30 -4.58 6.41 -15.06
CA ALA A 30 -4.40 5.31 -15.99
C ALA A 30 -5.75 4.88 -16.60
N TYR A 31 -5.79 4.72 -17.93
CA TYR A 31 -6.89 4.00 -18.57
C TYR A 31 -6.79 2.51 -18.24
N ILE A 32 -7.91 1.88 -17.89
CA ILE A 32 -7.98 0.46 -17.54
C ILE A 32 -8.54 -0.28 -18.76
N PRO A 33 -7.70 -0.95 -19.57
CA PRO A 33 -8.19 -1.60 -20.77
C PRO A 33 -8.99 -2.87 -20.47
N THR A 34 -9.93 -3.16 -21.36
CA THR A 34 -10.61 -4.45 -21.41
C THR A 34 -9.66 -5.55 -21.88
N GLU A 35 -9.97 -6.81 -21.59
CA GLU A 35 -9.18 -7.94 -22.08
C GLU A 35 -9.11 -7.97 -23.61
N ALA A 36 -10.22 -7.64 -24.30
CA ALA A 36 -10.26 -7.57 -25.76
C ALA A 36 -9.33 -6.47 -26.32
N GLN A 37 -9.23 -5.32 -25.65
CA GLN A 37 -8.31 -4.25 -26.06
C GLN A 37 -6.84 -4.64 -25.83
N LEU A 38 -6.55 -5.34 -24.74
CA LEU A 38 -5.20 -5.81 -24.45
C LEU A 38 -4.73 -6.88 -25.43
N MET A 39 -5.61 -7.83 -25.77
CA MET A 39 -5.32 -8.98 -26.61
C MET A 39 -5.56 -8.74 -28.11
N ALA A 40 -5.85 -7.50 -28.50
CA ALA A 40 -5.97 -7.13 -29.90
C ALA A 40 -4.62 -7.26 -30.61
N GLU A 41 -4.64 -7.65 -31.88
CA GLU A 41 -3.43 -7.83 -32.71
C GLU A 41 -2.58 -6.54 -32.79
N ASN A 42 -3.24 -5.38 -32.82
CA ASN A 42 -2.59 -4.06 -32.87
C ASN A 42 -2.56 -3.36 -31.48
N SER A 43 -2.55 -4.14 -30.40
CA SER A 43 -2.49 -3.59 -29.05
C SER A 43 -1.18 -2.79 -28.84
N PRO A 44 -1.26 -1.51 -28.40
CA PRO A 44 -0.06 -0.70 -28.15
C PRO A 44 0.66 -1.10 -26.84
N TYR A 45 0.19 -2.15 -26.15
CA TYR A 45 0.74 -2.62 -24.88
C TYR A 45 1.80 -3.69 -25.08
N THR A 46 3.03 -3.41 -24.68
CA THR A 46 4.20 -4.30 -24.85
C THR A 46 4.13 -5.60 -24.03
N ASN A 47 3.48 -5.57 -22.85
CA ASN A 47 3.28 -6.71 -21.95
C ASN A 47 1.80 -6.87 -21.59
N ALA A 48 0.94 -6.92 -22.62
CA ALA A 48 -0.51 -6.98 -22.48
C ALA A 48 -1.02 -8.16 -21.62
N ALA A 49 -0.40 -9.34 -21.72
CA ALA A 49 -0.80 -10.51 -20.94
C ALA A 49 -0.54 -10.33 -19.43
N GLU A 50 0.65 -9.87 -19.05
CA GLU A 50 1.01 -9.56 -17.67
C GLU A 50 0.08 -8.48 -17.10
N PHE A 51 -0.21 -7.45 -17.89
CA PHE A 51 -1.12 -6.39 -17.47
C PHE A 51 -2.55 -6.92 -17.28
N ASN A 52 -3.02 -7.80 -18.16
CA ASN A 52 -4.34 -8.40 -18.04
C ASN A 52 -4.46 -9.22 -16.75
N ASP A 53 -3.46 -10.02 -16.42
CA ASP A 53 -3.42 -10.84 -15.22
C ASP A 53 -3.41 -9.96 -13.96
N PHE A 54 -2.64 -8.87 -13.97
CA PHE A 54 -2.64 -7.89 -12.89
C PHE A 54 -4.02 -7.23 -12.71
N ILE A 55 -4.67 -6.78 -13.80
CA ILE A 55 -6.02 -6.19 -13.72
C ILE A 55 -7.02 -7.24 -13.22
N LYS A 56 -6.93 -8.51 -13.63
CA LYS A 56 -7.82 -9.58 -13.14
C LYS A 56 -7.66 -9.83 -11.64
N ALA A 57 -6.42 -9.79 -11.14
CA ALA A 57 -6.12 -10.01 -9.73
C ALA A 57 -6.53 -8.84 -8.83
N ASP A 58 -6.53 -7.60 -9.35
CA ASP A 58 -6.92 -6.41 -8.61
C ASP A 58 -8.43 -6.17 -8.68
N LYS A 59 -9.12 -6.24 -7.53
CA LYS A 59 -10.57 -6.06 -7.45
C LYS A 59 -11.04 -4.70 -7.99
N TYR A 60 -10.28 -3.64 -7.77
CA TYR A 60 -10.65 -2.31 -8.22
C TYR A 60 -10.47 -2.18 -9.73
N LEU A 61 -9.31 -2.57 -10.26
CA LEU A 61 -9.05 -2.48 -11.70
C LEU A 61 -9.98 -3.40 -12.50
N ASN A 62 -10.24 -4.61 -12.02
CA ASN A 62 -11.13 -5.54 -12.71
C ASN A 62 -12.56 -4.98 -12.85
N ALA A 63 -13.04 -4.27 -11.82
CA ALA A 63 -14.38 -3.68 -11.82
C ALA A 63 -14.51 -2.44 -12.73
N HIS A 64 -13.40 -1.76 -13.04
CA HIS A 64 -13.39 -0.50 -13.80
C HIS A 64 -12.76 -0.65 -15.19
N ARG A 65 -12.73 -1.88 -15.74
CA ARG A 65 -12.28 -2.12 -17.12
C ARG A 65 -13.11 -1.31 -18.11
N GLY A 66 -12.43 -0.75 -19.10
CA GLY A 66 -13.00 0.16 -20.11
C GLY A 66 -13.08 1.62 -19.66
N GLN A 67 -12.69 1.94 -18.43
CA GLN A 67 -12.79 3.29 -17.85
C GLN A 67 -11.42 3.82 -17.41
N TYR A 68 -11.32 5.13 -17.18
CA TYR A 68 -10.16 5.70 -16.50
C TYR A 68 -10.24 5.41 -15.00
N ALA A 69 -9.09 5.13 -14.39
CA ALA A 69 -9.02 4.96 -12.95
C ALA A 69 -9.50 6.23 -12.23
N GLU A 70 -10.37 6.08 -11.24
CA GLU A 70 -10.80 7.15 -10.36
C GLU A 70 -9.66 7.63 -9.43
N ARG A 71 -9.70 8.93 -9.11
CA ARG A 71 -8.77 9.55 -8.18
C ARG A 71 -9.10 9.09 -6.75
N GLY A 72 -8.16 8.39 -6.12
CA GLY A 72 -8.36 7.78 -4.80
C GLY A 72 -9.35 6.61 -4.82
N GLY A 73 -9.63 6.01 -5.97
CA GLY A 73 -10.58 4.91 -6.08
C GLY A 73 -10.05 3.60 -5.48
N ALA A 74 -8.77 3.29 -5.71
CA ALA A 74 -8.15 2.04 -5.26
C ALA A 74 -7.93 2.03 -3.75
N ILE A 75 -8.11 0.86 -3.12
CA ILE A 75 -7.97 0.67 -1.67
C ILE A 75 -6.69 -0.10 -1.39
N ALA A 76 -5.86 0.42 -0.48
CA ALA A 76 -4.62 -0.22 -0.09
C ALA A 76 -4.87 -1.52 0.72
N PRO A 77 -3.96 -2.50 0.64
CA PRO A 77 -4.09 -3.76 1.36
C PRO A 77 -4.32 -3.55 2.87
N TRP A 78 -5.15 -4.43 3.44
CA TRP A 78 -5.38 -4.46 4.88
C TRP A 78 -4.12 -4.91 5.62
N ARG A 79 -3.90 -4.31 6.81
CA ARG A 79 -2.81 -4.70 7.71
C ARG A 79 -3.39 -5.07 9.07
N HIS A 80 -2.97 -6.20 9.59
CA HIS A 80 -3.24 -6.62 10.96
C HIS A 80 -2.03 -6.31 11.85
N THR A 81 -2.29 -5.82 13.05
CA THR A 81 -1.27 -5.57 14.07
C THR A 81 -1.76 -6.19 15.37
N PHE A 82 -0.98 -7.11 15.94
CA PHE A 82 -1.32 -7.80 17.18
C PHE A 82 -0.59 -7.14 18.34
N ASN A 83 -1.32 -6.66 19.34
CA ASN A 83 -0.76 -6.06 20.55
C ASN A 83 -1.14 -6.91 21.76
N PHE A 84 -0.27 -6.96 22.76
CA PHE A 84 -0.47 -7.72 23.98
C PHE A 84 -0.22 -6.83 25.20
N LYS A 85 -1.15 -6.85 26.15
CA LYS A 85 -1.01 -6.15 27.42
C LYS A 85 -1.43 -7.08 28.55
N TYR A 86 -0.60 -7.11 29.60
CA TYR A 86 -0.91 -7.82 30.82
C TYR A 86 -0.56 -6.95 32.03
N GLU A 87 -1.45 -6.90 33.01
CA GLU A 87 -1.27 -6.15 34.25
C GLU A 87 -1.81 -6.96 35.42
N ARG A 88 -1.09 -6.92 36.55
CA ARG A 88 -1.49 -7.58 37.78
C ARG A 88 -1.27 -6.68 38.98
N THR A 89 -2.30 -6.58 39.81
CA THR A 89 -2.26 -5.86 41.09
C THR A 89 -2.17 -6.83 42.25
N TYR A 90 -1.23 -6.57 43.16
CA TYR A 90 -1.11 -7.23 44.45
C TYR A 90 -1.51 -6.25 45.54
N LYS A 91 -2.48 -6.65 46.38
CA LYS A 91 -2.97 -5.87 47.52
C LYS A 91 -2.36 -6.40 48.80
N PHE A 92 -1.89 -5.52 49.67
CA PHE A 92 -1.35 -5.87 50.96
C PHE A 92 -2.39 -5.69 52.07
N LYS A 93 -2.18 -6.38 53.20
CA LYS A 93 -2.96 -6.15 54.42
C LYS A 93 -2.54 -4.78 54.97
N GLY A 94 -3.36 -3.75 54.70
CA GLY A 94 -3.02 -2.36 55.04
C GLY A 94 -3.58 -1.32 54.08
N GLY A 95 -4.20 -1.73 52.95
CA GLY A 95 -4.75 -0.81 51.95
C GLY A 95 -3.77 -0.50 50.80
N GLU A 96 -2.47 -0.69 51.05
CA GLU A 96 -1.41 -0.56 50.06
C GLU A 96 -1.57 -1.56 48.90
N SER A 97 -1.15 -1.15 47.70
CA SER A 97 -1.11 -2.05 46.54
C SER A 97 0.03 -1.75 45.58
N ILE A 98 0.54 -2.81 44.96
CA ILE A 98 1.52 -2.75 43.88
C ILE A 98 0.88 -3.30 42.61
N SER A 99 0.82 -2.52 41.54
CA SER A 99 0.48 -3.01 40.20
C SER A 99 1.74 -3.10 39.35
N ALA A 100 1.95 -4.25 38.71
CA ALA A 100 2.99 -4.46 37.73
C ALA A 100 2.37 -4.90 36.40
N GLY A 101 2.87 -4.39 35.28
CA GLY A 101 2.35 -4.74 33.96
C GLY A 101 3.39 -4.62 32.86
N ILE A 102 3.09 -5.28 31.74
CA ILE A 102 3.85 -5.26 30.50
C ILE A 102 2.91 -4.95 29.33
N ASP A 103 3.33 -4.06 28.46
CA ASP A 103 2.66 -3.72 27.19
C ASP A 103 3.63 -4.00 26.05
N VAL A 104 3.23 -4.87 25.12
CA VAL A 104 3.98 -5.24 23.92
C VAL A 104 3.15 -4.88 22.70
N LYS A 105 3.63 -3.92 21.92
CA LYS A 105 3.04 -3.53 20.64
C LYS A 105 3.68 -4.31 19.50
N ASN A 106 2.88 -4.67 18.50
CA ASN A 106 3.30 -5.41 17.32
C ASN A 106 3.97 -6.75 17.68
N LEU A 107 3.33 -7.53 18.56
CA LEU A 107 3.80 -8.82 19.06
C LEU A 107 4.09 -9.81 17.92
N ALA A 108 3.33 -9.77 16.82
CA ALA A 108 3.60 -10.61 15.66
C ALA A 108 4.97 -10.32 15.02
N ASN A 109 5.41 -9.04 15.01
CA ASN A 109 6.72 -8.64 14.51
C ASN A 109 7.86 -9.09 15.43
N LEU A 110 7.60 -9.19 16.75
CA LEU A 110 8.55 -9.75 17.72
C LEU A 110 8.90 -11.20 17.38
N PHE A 111 7.90 -12.02 17.02
CA PHE A 111 8.11 -13.42 16.64
C PHE A 111 8.65 -13.59 15.22
N TYR A 112 8.16 -12.80 14.26
CA TYR A 112 8.63 -12.84 12.88
C TYR A 112 8.71 -11.43 12.28
N ARG A 113 9.91 -11.01 11.91
CA ARG A 113 10.21 -9.65 11.42
C ARG A 113 9.45 -9.26 10.14
N GLY A 114 8.92 -10.23 9.39
CA GLY A 114 8.10 -9.97 8.21
C GLY A 114 6.64 -9.62 8.52
N TRP A 115 6.15 -9.92 9.73
CA TRP A 115 4.75 -9.73 10.11
C TRP A 115 4.54 -8.37 10.77
N GLY A 116 3.37 -7.78 10.52
CA GLY A 116 3.06 -6.46 11.06
C GLY A 116 3.97 -5.35 10.54
N ASN A 117 4.58 -5.52 9.36
CA ASN A 117 5.28 -4.44 8.69
C ASN A 117 4.30 -3.47 8.07
N MET A 118 4.58 -2.17 8.16
CA MET A 118 3.83 -1.17 7.41
C MET A 118 4.36 -1.12 5.99
N GLN A 119 3.49 -1.30 5.01
CA GLN A 119 3.83 -1.03 3.61
C GLN A 119 3.37 0.38 3.25
N ARG A 120 4.22 1.03 2.46
CA ARG A 120 3.97 2.32 1.84
C ARG A 120 4.02 2.15 0.34
N LEU A 121 2.95 2.55 -0.34
CA LEU A 121 2.97 2.68 -1.79
C LEU A 121 3.98 3.78 -2.16
N SER A 122 4.97 3.39 -2.96
CA SER A 122 6.07 4.26 -3.36
C SER A 122 5.89 4.75 -4.79
N SER A 123 5.31 3.93 -5.67
CA SER A 123 4.79 4.37 -6.96
C SER A 123 3.50 3.64 -7.29
N SER A 124 2.51 4.40 -7.73
CA SER A 124 1.25 3.94 -8.31
C SER A 124 1.22 4.04 -9.83
N ASP A 125 2.36 4.33 -10.45
CA ASP A 125 2.48 4.45 -11.89
C ASP A 125 2.51 3.05 -12.50
N ILE A 126 1.36 2.62 -13.00
CA ILE A 126 1.21 1.26 -13.55
C ILE A 126 1.39 1.21 -15.06
N ILE A 127 1.41 2.36 -15.72
CA ILE A 127 1.64 2.44 -17.16
C ILE A 127 2.75 3.43 -17.45
N LYS A 128 3.82 2.95 -18.09
CA LYS A 128 4.89 3.75 -18.65
C LYS A 128 4.64 3.97 -20.15
N LEU A 129 4.70 5.24 -20.57
CA LEU A 129 4.70 5.60 -22.00
C LEU A 129 6.14 5.52 -22.52
N ASN A 130 6.34 4.82 -23.64
CA ASN A 130 7.59 4.78 -24.38
C ASN A 130 7.37 5.24 -25.83
N GLY A 131 8.45 5.58 -26.52
CA GLY A 131 8.44 6.09 -27.88
C GLY A 131 8.27 7.62 -27.94
N LYS A 132 8.34 8.16 -29.15
CA LYS A 132 8.25 9.61 -29.43
C LYS A 132 7.05 10.00 -30.28
N GLY A 133 6.21 9.04 -30.66
CA GLY A 133 5.04 9.28 -31.50
C GLY A 133 5.40 9.53 -32.97
N THR A 134 6.59 9.16 -33.40
CA THR A 134 7.02 9.19 -34.80
C THR A 134 6.73 7.84 -35.47
N GLU A 135 6.72 7.77 -36.80
CA GLU A 135 6.57 6.48 -37.52
C GLU A 135 7.68 5.48 -37.15
N GLU A 136 8.90 5.97 -36.91
CA GLU A 136 10.05 5.14 -36.52
C GLU A 136 10.02 4.73 -35.03
N GLU A 137 9.41 5.54 -34.16
CA GLU A 137 9.28 5.29 -32.72
C GLU A 137 7.83 5.58 -32.24
N PRO A 138 6.86 4.70 -32.59
CA PRO A 138 5.47 4.89 -32.20
C PRO A 138 5.30 4.80 -30.68
N TYR A 139 4.23 5.45 -30.18
CA TYR A 139 3.90 5.35 -28.75
C TYR A 139 3.51 3.93 -28.37
N THR A 140 4.17 3.42 -27.33
CA THR A 140 3.84 2.13 -26.73
C THR A 140 3.67 2.27 -25.23
N TYR A 141 2.81 1.42 -24.67
CA TYR A 141 2.53 1.38 -23.25
C TYR A 141 3.16 0.12 -22.65
N THR A 142 3.92 0.29 -21.56
CA THR A 142 4.45 -0.83 -20.80
C THR A 142 3.83 -0.81 -19.41
N PHE A 143 3.21 -1.91 -19.04
CA PHE A 143 2.75 -2.13 -17.69
C PHE A 143 3.95 -2.27 -16.74
N THR A 144 3.89 -1.58 -15.61
CA THR A 144 4.86 -1.66 -14.54
C THR A 144 4.14 -1.97 -13.23
N ASN A 145 4.62 -2.96 -12.49
CA ASN A 145 4.02 -3.30 -11.20
C ASN A 145 4.14 -2.10 -10.22
N PRO A 146 3.08 -1.81 -9.44
CA PRO A 146 3.15 -0.80 -8.40
C PRO A 146 4.18 -1.22 -7.35
N THR A 147 4.97 -0.27 -6.87
CA THR A 147 6.05 -0.56 -5.92
C THR A 147 5.64 -0.23 -4.49
N TRP A 148 5.80 -1.22 -3.62
CA TRP A 148 5.50 -1.11 -2.19
C TRP A 148 6.80 -1.27 -1.40
N ASN A 149 7.10 -0.30 -0.55
CA ASN A 149 8.27 -0.35 0.32
C ASN A 149 7.83 -0.52 1.77
N VAL A 150 8.61 -1.27 2.54
CA VAL A 150 8.42 -1.32 3.99
C VAL A 150 8.75 0.05 4.56
N TYR A 151 7.78 0.66 5.22
CA TYR A 151 7.96 1.94 5.88
C TYR A 151 8.76 1.71 7.17
N ALA A 152 10.03 2.05 7.14
CA ALA A 152 10.95 1.94 8.27
C ALA A 152 10.58 2.98 9.35
N SER A 153 9.79 2.56 10.32
CA SER A 153 9.31 3.38 11.44
C SER A 153 9.13 2.48 12.66
N THR A 154 9.08 3.07 13.87
CA THR A 154 8.68 2.39 15.09
C THR A 154 7.29 1.72 14.97
N LEU A 155 6.48 2.15 14.00
CA LEU A 155 5.20 1.55 13.62
C LEU A 155 5.34 0.21 12.87
N SER A 156 6.53 -0.13 12.38
CA SER A 156 6.86 -1.40 11.71
C SER A 156 7.75 -2.31 12.56
N THR A 157 8.20 -1.85 13.72
CA THR A 157 8.97 -2.66 14.68
C THR A 157 8.08 -3.01 15.88
N TRP A 158 8.54 -3.95 16.70
CA TRP A 158 7.95 -4.20 18.01
C TRP A 158 8.49 -3.20 19.05
N SER A 159 7.70 -2.96 20.10
CA SER A 159 8.12 -2.18 21.27
C SER A 159 7.51 -2.76 22.53
N ALA A 160 8.26 -2.80 23.63
CA ALA A 160 7.76 -3.23 24.93
C ALA A 160 7.94 -2.12 25.99
N ALA A 161 6.96 -1.97 26.88
CA ALA A 161 7.01 -1.07 28.02
C ALA A 161 6.63 -1.81 29.31
N LEU A 162 7.40 -1.55 30.37
CA LEU A 162 7.13 -2.04 31.72
C LEU A 162 6.45 -0.93 32.53
N ASN A 163 5.38 -1.28 33.24
CA ASN A 163 4.62 -0.36 34.07
C ASN A 163 4.67 -0.82 35.52
N LEU A 164 4.98 0.09 36.44
CA LEU A 164 4.94 -0.13 37.88
C LEU A 164 4.14 1.01 38.52
N ARG A 165 3.16 0.67 39.36
CA ARG A 165 2.34 1.65 40.09
C ARG A 165 2.25 1.24 41.56
N LEU A 166 2.56 2.20 42.43
CA LEU A 166 2.41 2.10 43.88
C LEU A 166 1.19 2.92 44.29
N ASN A 167 0.31 2.34 45.10
CA ASN A 167 -0.73 3.09 45.81
C ASN A 167 -0.53 2.87 47.31
N PHE A 168 -0.46 3.98 48.05
CA PHE A 168 -0.33 4.04 49.50
C PHE A 168 -1.68 4.43 50.10
#